data_AF-A0A3D5AW35-F1
#
_entry.id   AF-A0A3D5AW35-F1
#
_cell.length_a   1.000
_cell.length_b   1.000
_cell.length_c   1.000
_cell.angle_alpha   90.00
_cell.angle_beta   90.00
_cell.angle_gamma   90.00
#
_symmetry.space_group_name_H-M   'P 1'
#
loop_
_entity.id
_entity.type
_entity.pdbx_description
1 polymer ?
#
loop_
_entity_poly.entity_id
_entity_poly.type
_entity_poly.pdbx_seq_one_letter_code
_entity_poly.pdbx_strand_id
1 'polypeptide(L)' 'MEHPQGRLVVVSNRLPVVLEQNAHHGWRAKPGSGGLVTALLPVLRDRGGMWIGWPGTS' A
#
# COMPACT_ATOMS: atom_id res chain seq x y z
N MET A 1 31.05 -0.13 -10.86
CA MET A 1 29.88 -0.90 -11.33
C MET A 1 28.71 -0.48 -10.44
N GLU A 2 27.80 0.34 -10.94
CA GLU A 2 26.53 0.58 -10.23
C GLU A 2 25.74 -0.73 -10.27
N HIS A 3 25.46 -1.30 -9.11
CA HIS A 3 24.46 -2.36 -9.02
C HIS A 3 23.10 -1.72 -9.36
N PRO A 4 22.31 -2.28 -10.30
CA PRO A 4 20.96 -1.79 -10.52
C PRO A 4 20.24 -1.88 -9.18
N GLN A 5 19.77 -0.73 -8.68
CA GLN A 5 19.09 -0.63 -7.40
C GLN A 5 17.95 -1.66 -7.42
N GLY A 6 18.03 -2.65 -6.52
CA GLY A 6 17.07 -3.75 -6.49
C GLY A 6 15.64 -3.22 -6.30
N ARG A 7 14.69 -3.75 -7.07
CA ARG A 7 13.28 -3.33 -6.98
C ARG A 7 12.68 -3.79 -5.65
N LEU A 8 12.30 -2.86 -4.78
CA LEU A 8 11.56 -3.16 -3.56
C LEU A 8 10.11 -3.55 -3.88
N VAL A 9 9.72 -4.76 -3.50
CA VAL A 9 8.33 -5.25 -3.61
C VAL A 9 7.87 -5.71 -2.23
N VAL A 10 6.82 -5.10 -1.71
CA VAL A 10 6.17 -5.48 -0.46
C VAL A 10 4.90 -6.24 -0.77
N VAL A 11 4.75 -7.45 -0.21
CA VAL A 11 3.56 -8.27 -0.36
C VAL A 11 2.94 -8.50 1.01
N SER A 12 1.65 -8.17 1.15
CA SER A 12 0.91 -8.37 2.40
C SER A 12 -0.54 -8.72 2.12
N ASN A 13 -1.21 -9.26 3.14
CA ASN A 13 -2.63 -9.60 3.04
C ASN A 13 -3.52 -8.37 2.76
N ARG A 14 -3.13 -7.17 3.21
CA ARG A 14 -3.90 -5.92 3.04
C ARG A 14 -3.03 -4.82 2.44
N LEU A 15 -3.59 -4.03 1.53
CA LEU A 15 -2.98 -2.79 1.06
C LEU A 15 -2.91 -1.74 2.18
N PRO A 16 -2.00 -0.75 2.06
CA PRO A 16 -1.97 0.43 2.94
C PRO A 16 -3.13 1.41 2.65
N VAL A 17 -4.12 0.99 1.88
CA VAL A 17 -5.37 1.68 1.56
C VAL A 17 -6.51 0.68 1.67
N VAL A 18 -7.65 1.17 2.17
CA VAL A 18 -8.92 0.46 2.18
C VAL A 18 -9.87 1.15 1.20
N LEU A 19 -10.54 0.38 0.35
CA LEU A 19 -11.60 0.87 -0.53
C LEU A 19 -12.96 0.63 0.11
N GLU A 20 -13.75 1.70 0.24
CA GLU A 20 -15.12 1.65 0.75
C GLU A 20 -16.09 2.22 -0.29
N GLN A 21 -17.28 1.61 -0.42
CA GLN A 21 -18.37 2.20 -1.18
C GLN A 21 -19.04 3.30 -0.36
N ASN A 22 -19.32 4.43 -1.00
CA ASN A 22 -20.12 5.50 -0.43
C ASN A 22 -21.62 5.24 -0.68
N ALA A 23 -22.48 5.98 0.01
CA ALA A 23 -23.95 5.85 -0.08
C ALA A 23 -24.53 6.14 -1.50
N HIS A 24 -23.72 6.65 -2.42
CA HIS A 24 -24.10 6.99 -3.78
C HIS A 24 -23.40 6.11 -4.83
N HIS A 25 -22.98 4.89 -4.48
CA HIS A 25 -22.29 3.93 -5.37
C HIS A 25 -20.91 4.38 -5.89
N GLY A 26 -20.32 5.42 -5.30
CA GLY A 26 -18.93 5.82 -5.59
C GLY A 26 -17.93 5.14 -4.66
N TRP A 27 -16.68 5.00 -5.11
CA TRP A 27 -15.59 4.45 -4.29
C TRP A 27 -14.84 5.56 -3.57
N ARG A 28 -14.48 5.33 -2.30
CA ARG A 28 -13.58 6.19 -1.53
C ARG A 28 -12.41 5.36 -1.01
N ALA A 29 -11.20 5.86 -1.23
CA ALA A 29 -10.00 5.31 -0.62
C ALA A 29 -9.77 5.97 0.75
N LYS A 30 -9.48 5.15 1.76
CA LYS A 30 -9.02 5.60 3.08
C LYS A 30 -7.66 4.98 3.39
N PRO A 31 -6.78 5.66 4.15
CA PRO A 31 -5.54 5.07 4.60
C PRO A 31 -5.80 3.80 5.43
N GLY A 32 -5.06 2.74 5.13
CA GLY A 32 -4.97 1.56 5.99
C GLY A 32 -4.23 1.92 7.28
N SER A 33 -4.72 1.42 8.40
CA SER A 33 -4.07 1.58 9.71
C SER A 33 -3.35 0.29 10.11
N GLY A 34 -2.27 0.42 10.88
CA GLY A 34 -1.55 -0.71 11.47
C GLY A 34 -0.03 -0.59 11.42
N GLY A 35 0.65 -1.36 12.27
CA GLY A 35 2.10 -1.28 12.43
C GLY A 35 2.90 -1.54 11.15
N LEU A 36 2.41 -2.43 10.27
CA LEU A 36 3.07 -2.73 8.99
C LEU A 36 3.05 -1.52 8.04
N VAL A 37 1.92 -0.83 7.95
CA VAL A 37 1.78 0.37 7.12
C VAL A 37 2.67 1.48 7.66
N THR A 38 2.61 1.75 8.96
CA THR A 38 3.45 2.78 9.61
C THR A 38 4.95 2.52 9.41
N ALA A 39 5.38 1.27 9.46
CA ALA A 39 6.79 0.91 9.32
C ALA A 39 7.29 1.00 7.88
N LEU A 40 6.50 0.56 6.90
CA LEU A 40 6.98 0.36 5.52
C LEU A 40 6.61 1.48 4.55
N LEU A 41 5.56 2.25 4.81
CA LEU A 41 5.15 3.35 3.93
C LEU A 41 6.26 4.41 3.74
N PRO A 42 6.99 4.85 4.79
CA PRO A 42 8.11 5.77 4.62
C PRO A 42 9.22 5.18 3.75
N VAL A 43 9.55 3.90 3.94
CA VAL A 43 10.61 3.21 3.18
C VAL A 43 10.26 3.13 1.69
N LEU A 44 9.02 2.77 1.37
CA LEU A 44 8.51 2.74 -0.01
C LEU A 44 8.46 4.13 -0.65
N ARG A 45 8.13 5.17 0.13
CA ARG A 45 8.11 6.55 -0.35
C ARG A 45 9.51 7.06 -0.68
N ASP A 46 10.50 6.74 0.16
CA ASP A 46 11.86 7.27 0.03
C ASP A 46 12.71 6.50 -0.99
N ARG A 47 12.54 5.18 -1.05
CA ARG A 47 13.32 4.31 -1.96
C ARG A 47 12.61 4.00 -3.28
N GLY A 48 11.33 4.32 -3.38
CA GLY A 48 10.46 3.78 -4.41
C GLY A 48 10.19 2.28 -4.21
N GLY A 49 9.18 1.76 -4.89
CA GLY A 49 8.82 0.35 -4.83
C GLY A 49 7.35 0.11 -5.13
N MET A 50 6.95 -1.16 -5.07
CA MET A 50 5.57 -1.56 -5.31
C MET A 50 5.00 -2.32 -4.12
N TRP A 51 3.79 -1.97 -3.71
CA TRP A 51 3.03 -2.70 -2.71
C TRP A 51 1.93 -3.52 -3.38
N ILE A 52 1.89 -4.82 -3.10
CA ILE A 52 0.84 -5.74 -3.58
C ILE A 52 0.08 -6.29 -2.37
N GLY A 53 -1.25 -6.21 -2.42
CA GLY A 53 -2.12 -6.73 -1.39
C GLY A 53 -3.59 -6.55 -1.76
N TRP A 54 -4.48 -6.98 -0.87
CA TRP A 54 -5.92 -6.83 -1.08
C TRP A 54 -6.43 -5.47 -0.57
N PRO A 55 -7.25 -4.72 -1.34
CA PRO A 55 -7.78 -3.39 -0.97
C PRO A 55 -8.84 -3.41 0.13
N GLY A 56 -9.22 -4.59 0.63
CA GLY A 56 -10.15 -4.69 1.76
C GLY A 56 -11.59 -4.29 1.46
N THR A 57 -12.01 -4.31 0.19
CA THR A 57 -13.41 -4.08 -0.19
C THR A 57 -14.30 -5.10 0.51
N SER A 58 -15.31 -4.62 1.23
CA SER A 58 -16.40 -5.42 1.78
C SER A 58 -17.67 -5.10 1.02
#